data_AF-A0A068UMK1-F1
#
_entry.id   AF-A0A068UMK1-F1
#
_cell.length_a   1.000
_cell.length_b   1.000
_cell.length_c   1.000
_cell.angle_alpha   90.00
_cell.angle_beta   90.00
_cell.angle_gamma   90.00
#
_symmetry.space_group_name_H-M   'P 1'
#
loop_
_entity.id
_entity.type
_entity.pdbx_description
1 polymer ?
#
loop_
_entity_poly.entity_id
_entity_poly.type
_entity_poly.pdbx_seq_one_letter_code
_entity_poly.pdbx_strand_id
1 'polypeptide(L)'
;MGTGWKNIWVGAGVFSSPCHSPSGLQQTQIVPFVSQARPSGHDPSFSSSLSPFAISKHLCSLPHSNRIYLPRIRKFSILSQEFKGSGVKMALMSQAGPSYCVQPEIVRCKAGHGVVYSLTGSMEGSKVKDVCFDFRFSSSNLSKQRRSYGPGESKRRHQVIVAASPPTEDAVVAAEPLTKEDLVGYLASGCKPKEKWRIGTEHEKFGFEFGTLRPMKYEQIAELLNSISERFDWDKIMEGENIIGLKQGKQSISLEPGGQFELSGAPLETLHQTCAEVNSHLYQVKAVAEEMGIGFLGIGFQPKWGLKDIPIMPKGRYEIMRNYMPKVGSLGLDMMFRTCTVQVNLDFSSEADMIRKFRAGLALQPIATALFANSPFTEGKPNGYLSMRSQIWTDTDNNRAGMLPFVFDDSFGFEQYVEYALDVPMYFVYRKKEYVNCAGMSFRDFMAGKLPSIPGEYPSLNDWENHLTTIFPEVRLKRYLEMRGADGGPWRRLCALPAFWVGLLYDEISLQSVLDMTADWTAEERQMLRNKVPKSGLNTPFRDGLLKHVAQDVVKLAKDGLERRGFKETGFLNEVAEVVKTGVTPAEKLLELYHGKWGQSVDPVFEELLY
;
A
#
# COMPACT_ATOMS: atom_id res chain seq x y z
N MET A 1 -2.56 49.42 34.22
CA MET A 1 -2.67 50.19 35.48
C MET A 1 -3.37 49.29 36.48
N GLY A 2 -2.73 49.06 37.63
CA GLY A 2 -3.08 47.97 38.52
C GLY A 2 -4.22 48.26 39.50
N THR A 3 -4.59 47.22 40.24
CA THR A 3 -4.96 47.26 41.66
C THR A 3 -5.13 45.81 42.13
N GLY A 4 -4.39 45.44 43.18
CA GLY A 4 -4.69 44.25 44.00
C GLY A 4 -5.49 44.64 45.24
N TRP A 5 -5.53 43.71 46.20
CA TRP A 5 -6.18 43.69 47.55
C TRP A 5 -7.48 42.85 47.56
N LYS A 6 -7.79 41.98 48.53
CA LYS A 6 -7.15 41.49 49.78
C LYS A 6 -8.01 40.36 50.41
N ASN A 7 -7.41 39.64 51.38
CA ASN A 7 -7.99 38.86 52.51
C ASN A 7 -8.31 37.36 52.28
N ILE A 8 -8.14 36.39 53.19
CA ILE A 8 -7.34 36.04 54.42
C ILE A 8 -8.19 34.96 55.15
N TRP A 9 -7.57 33.88 55.67
CA TRP A 9 -7.86 33.03 56.86
C TRP A 9 -7.22 31.63 56.63
N VAL A 10 -5.98 31.33 57.08
CA VAL A 10 -5.43 30.94 58.41
C VAL A 10 -5.80 29.52 58.90
N GLY A 11 -4.76 28.70 59.11
CA GLY A 11 -4.67 27.63 60.13
C GLY A 11 -4.43 26.20 59.58
N ALA A 12 -3.20 25.71 59.37
CA ALA A 12 -2.21 25.21 60.33
C ALA A 12 -2.37 23.71 60.70
N GLY A 13 -1.28 22.94 60.63
CA GLY A 13 -1.13 21.68 61.38
C GLY A 13 -0.43 20.52 60.66
N VAL A 14 0.89 20.41 60.86
CA VAL A 14 1.78 19.28 60.52
C VAL A 14 1.53 18.11 61.48
N PHE A 15 1.63 16.83 61.06
CA PHE A 15 2.33 15.72 61.76
C PHE A 15 2.31 14.40 60.97
N SER A 16 3.32 13.57 61.26
CA SER A 16 3.89 12.40 60.59
C SER A 16 3.18 11.03 60.77
N SER A 17 3.55 10.05 59.92
CA SER A 17 3.37 8.57 59.95
C SER A 17 3.55 7.89 61.33
N PRO A 18 3.24 6.58 61.61
CA PRO A 18 3.28 5.38 60.74
C PRO A 18 2.27 4.20 61.02
N CYS A 19 2.53 3.03 60.40
CA CYS A 19 1.89 1.69 60.40
C CYS A 19 1.09 1.18 61.62
N HIS A 20 -0.02 0.43 61.38
CA HIS A 20 -0.22 -1.02 61.69
C HIS A 20 -1.68 -1.51 61.49
N SER A 21 -1.81 -2.81 61.21
CA SER A 21 -3.03 -3.64 61.10
C SER A 21 -3.74 -3.88 62.45
N PRO A 22 -4.92 -4.54 62.47
CA PRO A 22 -5.05 -5.75 63.31
C PRO A 22 -5.94 -6.89 62.72
N SER A 23 -6.06 -7.97 63.50
CA SER A 23 -6.35 -9.37 63.19
C SER A 23 -7.64 -9.94 63.85
N GLY A 24 -8.01 -11.19 63.48
CA GLY A 24 -8.86 -12.15 64.25
C GLY A 24 -9.91 -12.89 63.37
N LEU A 25 -10.28 -14.17 63.51
CA LEU A 25 -9.94 -15.33 64.38
C LEU A 25 -10.76 -16.58 63.89
N GLN A 26 -10.37 -17.80 64.36
CA GLN A 26 -11.06 -19.13 64.36
C GLN A 26 -11.03 -20.03 63.09
N GLN A 27 -10.90 -21.38 63.11
CA GLN A 27 -10.56 -22.43 64.10
C GLN A 27 -10.42 -23.81 63.36
N THR A 28 -9.68 -24.78 63.95
CA THR A 28 -9.77 -26.28 63.81
C THR A 28 -9.47 -26.95 62.44
N GLN A 29 -8.87 -28.15 62.25
CA GLN A 29 -8.24 -29.25 63.03
C GLN A 29 -7.56 -30.22 61.99
N ILE A 30 -6.41 -30.88 62.29
CA ILE A 30 -6.50 -32.31 62.70
C ILE A 30 -6.06 -33.51 61.80
N VAL A 31 -4.87 -33.62 61.15
CA VAL A 31 -3.95 -34.84 61.09
C VAL A 31 -4.42 -36.15 60.32
N PRO A 32 -3.58 -37.17 59.98
CA PRO A 32 -2.30 -37.27 59.20
C PRO A 32 -2.28 -38.41 58.12
N PHE A 33 -1.16 -38.65 57.43
CA PHE A 33 -0.48 -39.98 57.43
C PHE A 33 0.97 -39.92 56.91
N VAL A 34 1.74 -40.92 57.35
CA VAL A 34 3.20 -41.06 57.45
C VAL A 34 3.75 -42.12 56.47
N SER A 35 4.96 -41.95 55.93
CA SER A 35 6.06 -42.96 55.88
C SER A 35 7.27 -42.39 55.12
N GLN A 36 8.39 -42.04 55.79
CA GLN A 36 9.57 -42.89 56.06
C GLN A 36 10.19 -43.58 54.83
N ALA A 37 11.39 -43.13 54.42
CA ALA A 37 12.66 -43.86 54.62
C ALA A 37 13.84 -43.12 53.94
N ARG A 38 14.97 -43.08 54.64
CA ARG A 38 16.33 -42.61 54.30
C ARG A 38 17.26 -43.86 54.38
N PRO A 39 18.60 -43.80 54.28
CA PRO A 39 19.55 -43.05 53.41
C PRO A 39 20.76 -43.95 53.01
N SER A 40 21.93 -43.33 52.77
CA SER A 40 23.33 -43.83 52.75
C SER A 40 23.91 -44.09 51.36
N GLY A 41 25.11 -43.64 50.98
CA GLY A 41 26.22 -42.98 51.68
C GLY A 41 27.53 -43.53 51.09
N HIS A 42 28.47 -42.67 50.68
CA HIS A 42 29.94 -42.85 50.80
C HIS A 42 30.71 -41.70 50.10
N ASP A 43 31.43 -40.95 50.93
CA ASP A 43 32.55 -40.02 50.67
C ASP A 43 33.89 -40.81 50.46
N PRO A 44 35.11 -40.21 50.35
CA PRO A 44 35.60 -39.10 49.50
C PRO A 44 37.05 -39.34 48.96
N SER A 45 37.65 -38.30 48.33
CA SER A 45 39.07 -37.84 48.41
C SER A 45 40.03 -37.93 47.20
N PHE A 46 40.56 -36.74 46.82
CA PHE A 46 41.95 -36.30 46.53
C PHE A 46 42.90 -37.18 45.65
N SER A 47 43.81 -36.71 44.79
CA SER A 47 44.47 -35.40 44.56
C SER A 47 45.35 -35.40 43.28
N SER A 48 45.48 -34.22 42.65
CA SER A 48 46.72 -33.54 42.20
C SER A 48 47.58 -34.01 41.01
N SER A 49 48.13 -32.96 40.35
CA SER A 49 49.34 -32.84 39.52
C SER A 49 49.20 -33.13 38.01
N LEU A 50 49.90 -32.51 37.06
CA LEU A 50 50.57 -31.21 36.85
C LEU A 50 51.16 -31.35 35.41
N SER A 51 50.88 -30.39 34.50
CA SER A 51 51.71 -29.75 33.42
C SER A 51 53.00 -30.42 32.85
N PRO A 52 53.70 -29.83 31.86
CA PRO A 52 53.38 -29.29 30.51
C PRO A 52 54.43 -29.76 29.45
N PHE A 53 54.39 -29.30 28.18
CA PHE A 53 55.58 -28.77 27.46
C PHE A 53 55.25 -28.17 26.08
N ALA A 54 56.17 -27.35 25.61
CA ALA A 54 56.04 -26.22 24.69
C ALA A 54 56.88 -26.38 23.40
N ILE A 55 56.53 -25.55 22.39
CA ILE A 55 57.41 -24.84 21.43
C ILE A 55 58.21 -25.66 20.39
N SER A 56 58.03 -25.32 19.09
CA SER A 56 59.14 -24.79 18.27
C SER A 56 58.66 -23.99 17.05
N LYS A 57 59.26 -22.79 16.89
CA LYS A 57 59.28 -21.93 15.71
C LYS A 57 60.48 -22.32 14.84
N HIS A 58 60.35 -22.35 13.52
CA HIS A 58 61.46 -21.98 12.63
C HIS A 58 60.99 -21.20 11.40
N LEU A 59 61.64 -20.04 11.20
CA LEU A 59 61.70 -19.24 10.00
C LEU A 59 62.70 -19.87 9.02
N CYS A 60 62.40 -19.88 7.72
CA CYS A 60 63.19 -19.17 6.69
C CYS A 60 62.74 -19.49 5.25
N SER A 61 62.82 -18.43 4.42
CA SER A 61 63.10 -18.39 2.97
C SER A 61 62.07 -18.92 1.94
N LEU A 62 61.48 -17.96 1.23
CA LEU A 62 61.10 -17.96 -0.21
C LEU A 62 62.24 -18.48 -1.12
N PRO A 63 62.06 -18.81 -2.43
CA PRO A 63 61.05 -18.25 -3.34
C PRO A 63 60.51 -19.17 -4.48
N HIS A 64 59.70 -18.55 -5.35
CA HIS A 64 59.40 -18.85 -6.77
C HIS A 64 58.02 -19.43 -7.15
N SER A 65 57.26 -18.53 -7.80
CA SER A 65 56.43 -18.69 -9.00
C SER A 65 55.64 -19.98 -9.21
N ASN A 66 54.31 -19.86 -9.26
CA ASN A 66 53.56 -20.50 -10.34
C ASN A 66 52.30 -19.70 -10.69
N ARG A 67 52.28 -19.22 -11.94
CA ARG A 67 51.08 -18.76 -12.64
C ARG A 67 50.14 -19.95 -12.80
N ILE A 68 48.89 -19.80 -12.37
CA ILE A 68 47.82 -20.72 -12.75
C ILE A 68 46.87 -19.99 -13.71
N TYR A 69 46.70 -20.62 -14.87
CA TYR A 69 45.86 -20.24 -15.99
C TYR A 69 44.37 -20.25 -15.60
N LEU A 70 43.66 -19.17 -15.93
CA LEU A 70 42.21 -19.13 -16.05
C LEU A 70 41.79 -19.58 -17.46
N PRO A 71 40.88 -20.56 -17.64
CA PRO A 71 40.34 -20.85 -18.95
C PRO A 71 39.22 -19.85 -19.32
N ARG A 72 39.38 -19.24 -20.49
CA ARG A 72 38.35 -18.47 -21.21
C ARG A 72 37.09 -19.32 -21.45
N ILE A 73 35.94 -18.87 -20.96
CA ILE A 73 34.64 -19.39 -21.40
C ILE A 73 34.27 -18.71 -22.72
N ARG A 74 34.02 -19.55 -23.74
CA ARG A 74 33.63 -19.18 -25.10
C ARG A 74 32.17 -18.77 -25.15
N LYS A 75 31.89 -17.75 -25.98
CA LYS A 75 30.58 -17.38 -26.51
C LYS A 75 29.88 -18.61 -27.11
N PHE A 76 28.65 -18.89 -26.69
CA PHE A 76 27.73 -19.77 -27.41
C PHE A 76 26.77 -18.94 -28.27
N SER A 77 26.87 -19.13 -29.58
CA SER A 77 25.83 -18.74 -30.53
C SER A 77 24.75 -19.82 -30.56
N ILE A 78 23.49 -19.46 -30.38
CA ILE A 78 22.36 -20.37 -30.56
C ILE A 78 21.99 -20.38 -32.04
N LEU A 79 22.23 -21.53 -32.67
CA LEU A 79 21.69 -21.90 -33.97
C LEU A 79 20.22 -22.33 -33.79
N SER A 80 19.35 -21.71 -34.56
CA SER A 80 17.99 -22.13 -34.85
C SER A 80 17.98 -23.48 -35.58
N GLN A 81 17.30 -24.48 -35.04
CA GLN A 81 16.91 -25.67 -35.79
C GLN A 81 15.40 -25.86 -35.75
N GLU A 82 14.82 -25.91 -36.94
CA GLU A 82 13.45 -26.30 -37.27
C GLU A 82 13.18 -27.76 -36.83
N PHE A 83 12.02 -28.02 -36.24
CA PHE A 83 11.48 -29.37 -36.12
C PHE A 83 10.20 -29.49 -36.95
N LYS A 84 10.31 -30.23 -38.06
CA LYS A 84 9.18 -30.82 -38.80
C LYS A 84 8.74 -32.10 -38.09
N GLY A 85 7.42 -32.31 -38.09
CA GLY A 85 6.74 -33.34 -37.32
C GLY A 85 6.95 -34.78 -37.78
N SER A 86 6.54 -35.68 -36.89
CA SER A 86 6.17 -37.06 -37.21
C SER A 86 5.00 -37.44 -36.31
N GLY A 87 3.87 -37.78 -36.95
CA GLY A 87 2.67 -38.24 -36.27
C GLY A 87 2.77 -39.71 -35.90
N VAL A 88 2.24 -40.05 -34.73
CA VAL A 88 1.95 -41.43 -34.34
C VAL A 88 0.46 -41.50 -34.02
N LYS A 89 -0.24 -42.30 -34.84
CA LYS A 89 -1.60 -42.78 -34.64
C LYS A 89 -1.62 -43.71 -33.43
N MET A 90 -2.55 -43.51 -32.51
CA MET A 90 -2.97 -44.57 -31.58
C MET A 90 -4.48 -44.77 -31.77
N ALA A 91 -4.84 -46.01 -32.11
CA ALA A 91 -6.20 -46.47 -32.35
C ALA A 91 -6.88 -46.79 -31.02
N LEU A 92 -8.11 -46.33 -30.85
CA LEU A 92 -9.05 -46.88 -29.87
C LEU A 92 -10.29 -47.33 -30.64
N MET A 93 -10.55 -48.63 -30.58
CA MET A 93 -11.82 -49.22 -31.01
C MET A 93 -12.83 -49.09 -29.87
N SER A 94 -14.02 -48.57 -30.18
CA SER A 94 -15.25 -48.83 -29.43
C SER A 94 -16.43 -48.69 -30.39
N GLN A 95 -17.40 -49.59 -30.26
CA GLN A 95 -18.42 -49.91 -31.26
C GLN A 95 -19.58 -48.90 -31.35
N ALA A 96 -20.16 -48.81 -32.56
CA ALA A 96 -21.43 -48.13 -32.90
C ALA A 96 -22.64 -48.81 -32.21
N GLY A 97 -23.83 -48.23 -31.98
CA GLY A 97 -24.58 -46.99 -32.27
C GLY A 97 -25.95 -47.13 -31.53
N PRO A 98 -27.07 -46.39 -31.79
CA PRO A 98 -27.32 -45.40 -32.85
C PRO A 98 -27.94 -44.03 -32.41
N SER A 99 -27.87 -43.10 -33.37
CA SER A 99 -28.51 -41.79 -33.58
C SER A 99 -29.90 -41.52 -32.98
N TYR A 100 -30.14 -40.29 -32.49
CA TYR A 100 -31.25 -39.40 -32.89
C TYR A 100 -30.91 -37.90 -32.64
N CYS A 101 -31.17 -37.05 -33.64
CA CYS A 101 -31.05 -35.57 -33.59
C CYS A 101 -32.31 -34.91 -33.01
N VAL A 102 -32.14 -33.87 -32.17
CA VAL A 102 -33.19 -32.86 -31.88
C VAL A 102 -32.55 -31.46 -31.73
N GLN A 103 -33.20 -30.47 -32.35
CA GLN A 103 -32.85 -29.03 -32.41
C GLN A 103 -33.14 -28.29 -31.07
N PRO A 104 -32.57 -27.09 -30.83
CA PRO A 104 -32.92 -26.27 -29.66
C PRO A 104 -34.16 -25.40 -29.94
N GLU A 105 -35.15 -25.47 -29.04
CA GLU A 105 -36.38 -24.70 -29.07
C GLU A 105 -36.18 -23.23 -28.66
N ILE A 106 -36.83 -22.35 -29.44
CA ILE A 106 -37.08 -20.94 -29.17
C ILE A 106 -38.39 -20.86 -28.37
N VAL A 107 -38.33 -20.31 -27.16
CA VAL A 107 -39.52 -20.07 -26.33
C VAL A 107 -40.22 -18.78 -26.79
N ARG A 108 -41.47 -18.95 -27.26
CA ARG A 108 -42.40 -17.87 -27.63
C ARG A 108 -43.73 -18.15 -26.90
N CYS A 109 -44.08 -17.35 -25.90
CA CYS A 109 -45.40 -17.40 -25.27
C CYS A 109 -46.40 -16.50 -25.99
N LYS A 110 -47.61 -17.05 -26.23
CA LYS A 110 -48.74 -16.44 -26.93
C LYS A 110 -49.57 -15.53 -26.02
N ALA A 111 -50.19 -14.54 -26.64
CA ALA A 111 -51.21 -13.65 -26.11
C ALA A 111 -52.61 -14.31 -26.01
N GLY A 112 -53.46 -13.72 -25.16
CA GLY A 112 -54.91 -13.90 -25.18
C GLY A 112 -55.64 -13.06 -24.10
N HIS A 113 -56.29 -11.98 -24.55
CA HIS A 113 -57.49 -11.24 -24.05
C HIS A 113 -57.79 -11.17 -22.52
N GLY A 114 -58.16 -10.05 -21.88
CA GLY A 114 -58.52 -8.69 -22.30
C GLY A 114 -59.56 -8.14 -21.31
N VAL A 115 -59.40 -6.90 -20.80
CA VAL A 115 -60.50 -6.04 -20.33
C VAL A 115 -60.11 -4.57 -20.57
N VAL A 116 -61.03 -3.85 -21.18
CA VAL A 116 -60.98 -2.45 -21.61
C VAL A 116 -61.46 -1.54 -20.48
N TYR A 117 -60.77 -0.43 -20.24
CA TYR A 117 -61.43 0.84 -19.89
C TYR A 117 -60.69 2.00 -20.57
N SER A 118 -61.43 2.66 -21.45
CA SER A 118 -61.07 3.88 -22.16
C SER A 118 -61.31 5.10 -21.26
N LEU A 119 -60.37 6.06 -21.24
CA LEU A 119 -60.69 7.48 -21.03
C LEU A 119 -59.79 8.32 -21.94
N THR A 120 -60.46 8.97 -22.89
CA THR A 120 -59.97 9.98 -23.83
C THR A 120 -59.72 11.32 -23.12
N GLY A 121 -58.71 12.09 -23.53
CA GLY A 121 -58.65 13.51 -23.17
C GLY A 121 -57.36 14.26 -23.52
N SER A 122 -57.38 14.90 -24.70
CA SER A 122 -56.73 16.19 -25.04
C SER A 122 -55.22 16.29 -25.29
N MET A 123 -54.94 16.84 -26.47
CA MET A 123 -53.68 17.38 -26.98
C MET A 123 -53.21 18.61 -26.17
N GLU A 124 -51.89 18.81 -26.08
CA GLU A 124 -51.25 20.07 -26.49
C GLU A 124 -49.74 19.85 -26.69
N GLY A 125 -49.22 20.34 -27.81
CA GLY A 125 -47.85 20.14 -28.25
C GLY A 125 -46.97 21.35 -27.99
N SER A 126 -45.70 21.09 -27.66
CA SER A 126 -44.64 22.09 -27.59
C SER A 126 -43.39 21.55 -28.28
N LYS A 127 -43.01 22.21 -29.37
CA LYS A 127 -41.84 21.92 -30.22
C LYS A 127 -40.54 22.22 -29.47
N VAL A 128 -39.60 21.28 -29.50
CA VAL A 128 -38.17 21.55 -29.22
C VAL A 128 -37.41 21.39 -30.53
N LYS A 129 -36.65 22.43 -30.90
CA LYS A 129 -35.80 22.50 -32.09
C LYS A 129 -34.44 21.87 -31.78
N ASP A 130 -34.09 20.83 -32.51
CA ASP A 130 -32.71 20.35 -32.63
C ASP A 130 -31.90 21.28 -33.54
N VAL A 131 -30.73 21.70 -33.08
CA VAL A 131 -29.72 22.42 -33.86
C VAL A 131 -28.55 21.48 -34.09
N CYS A 132 -28.45 20.97 -35.32
CA CYS A 132 -27.31 20.19 -35.81
C CYS A 132 -26.37 21.14 -36.58
N PHE A 133 -25.11 21.25 -36.17
CA PHE A 133 -24.08 22.00 -36.90
C PHE A 133 -23.27 21.05 -37.78
N ASP A 134 -23.47 21.17 -39.10
CA ASP A 134 -22.64 20.57 -40.15
C ASP A 134 -21.28 21.28 -40.26
N PHE A 135 -20.18 20.52 -40.24
CA PHE A 135 -18.87 21.00 -40.70
C PHE A 135 -18.55 20.40 -42.08
N ARG A 136 -18.58 21.26 -43.10
CA ARG A 136 -18.04 20.95 -44.44
C ARG A 136 -16.53 21.22 -44.49
N PHE A 137 -15.78 20.22 -44.92
CA PHE A 137 -14.39 20.37 -45.37
C PHE A 137 -14.36 21.01 -46.76
N SER A 138 -13.49 22.01 -46.96
CA SER A 138 -13.08 22.48 -48.28
C SER A 138 -11.57 22.72 -48.29
N SER A 139 -10.91 22.06 -49.25
CA SER A 139 -9.49 22.18 -49.55
C SER A 139 -9.24 23.25 -50.62
N SER A 140 -8.23 24.09 -50.44
CA SER A 140 -7.56 24.79 -51.56
C SER A 140 -6.14 25.20 -51.21
N ASN A 141 -5.24 25.01 -52.19
CA ASN A 141 -3.79 25.13 -52.13
C ASN A 141 -3.24 26.57 -52.27
N LEU A 142 -1.94 26.68 -51.94
CA LEU A 142 -0.89 27.58 -52.48
C LEU A 142 -0.80 29.04 -51.98
N SER A 143 0.26 29.36 -51.23
CA SER A 143 1.51 29.95 -51.77
C SER A 143 2.47 30.43 -50.67
N LYS A 144 3.77 30.38 -50.98
CA LYS A 144 4.89 30.79 -50.12
C LYS A 144 4.94 32.31 -49.96
N GLN A 145 5.10 32.80 -48.74
CA GLN A 145 5.87 34.02 -48.47
C GLN A 145 6.53 33.96 -47.08
N ARG A 146 7.86 34.13 -47.07
CA ARG A 146 8.69 34.28 -45.87
C ARG A 146 8.41 35.63 -45.21
N ARG A 147 8.24 35.65 -43.89
CA ARG A 147 8.79 36.68 -42.99
C ARG A 147 8.82 36.15 -41.55
N SER A 148 10.00 36.31 -40.95
CA SER A 148 10.38 36.01 -39.57
C SER A 148 9.77 36.99 -38.56
N TYR A 149 9.41 36.52 -37.35
CA TYR A 149 9.76 37.07 -36.02
C TYR A 149 8.93 36.39 -34.90
N GLY A 150 9.60 35.87 -33.85
CA GLY A 150 9.07 35.72 -32.49
C GLY A 150 8.47 34.35 -32.06
N PRO A 151 9.01 33.68 -31.01
CA PRO A 151 8.47 32.44 -30.48
C PRO A 151 7.53 32.70 -29.29
N GLY A 152 6.41 31.98 -29.19
CA GLY A 152 5.63 32.00 -27.96
C GLY A 152 4.22 31.45 -28.05
N GLU A 153 4.06 30.13 -28.23
CA GLU A 153 2.87 29.43 -27.74
C GLU A 153 3.31 28.16 -27.02
N SER A 154 3.32 28.26 -25.69
CA SER A 154 3.58 27.14 -24.79
C SER A 154 2.37 26.20 -24.80
N LYS A 155 2.47 25.08 -25.52
CA LYS A 155 1.56 23.95 -25.32
C LYS A 155 1.83 23.38 -23.93
N ARG A 156 0.91 23.62 -22.99
CA ARG A 156 0.88 22.97 -21.66
C ARG A 156 0.92 21.45 -21.83
N ARG A 157 2.11 20.87 -21.65
CA ARG A 157 2.31 19.43 -21.48
C ARG A 157 1.72 19.04 -20.13
N HIS A 158 0.62 18.32 -20.14
CA HIS A 158 0.10 17.64 -18.97
C HIS A 158 1.06 16.48 -18.64
N GLN A 159 2.01 16.71 -17.72
CA GLN A 159 2.77 15.64 -17.11
C GLN A 159 1.87 14.95 -16.09
N VAL A 160 1.74 13.64 -16.19
CA VAL A 160 1.14 12.81 -15.14
C VAL A 160 2.17 12.71 -14.04
N ILE A 161 1.90 13.35 -12.91
CA ILE A 161 2.75 13.32 -11.72
C ILE A 161 2.37 12.08 -10.90
N VAL A 162 3.39 11.31 -10.52
CA VAL A 162 3.29 10.06 -9.77
C VAL A 162 3.27 10.39 -8.27
N ALA A 163 2.55 9.60 -7.45
CA ALA A 163 2.10 9.92 -6.09
C ALA A 163 3.19 10.33 -5.08
N ALA A 164 4.46 10.08 -5.38
CA ALA A 164 5.61 10.38 -4.52
C ALA A 164 6.60 11.41 -5.12
N SER A 165 6.23 12.12 -6.18
CA SER A 165 7.06 13.17 -6.76
C SER A 165 7.20 14.36 -5.79
N PRO A 166 8.35 15.07 -5.77
CA PRO A 166 8.46 16.30 -5.00
C PRO A 166 7.37 17.29 -5.42
N PRO A 167 6.83 18.09 -4.48
CA PRO A 167 5.82 19.10 -4.81
C PRO A 167 6.36 20.03 -5.89
N THR A 168 5.53 20.35 -6.87
CA THR A 168 5.89 21.22 -7.99
C THR A 168 5.39 22.64 -7.74
N GLU A 169 6.22 23.62 -8.05
CA GLU A 169 5.80 25.02 -8.06
C GLU A 169 5.16 25.36 -9.41
N ASP A 170 4.05 26.08 -9.38
CA ASP A 170 3.62 26.89 -10.52
C ASP A 170 3.65 28.36 -10.10
N ALA A 171 4.02 29.24 -11.04
CA ALA A 171 3.90 30.67 -10.84
C ALA A 171 2.41 31.02 -10.67
N VAL A 172 2.08 31.74 -9.59
CA VAL A 172 0.75 32.31 -9.38
C VAL A 172 0.54 33.39 -10.44
N VAL A 173 0.07 32.99 -11.62
CA VAL A 173 -0.47 33.92 -12.61
C VAL A 173 -1.78 34.45 -12.05
N ALA A 174 -2.08 35.73 -12.26
CA ALA A 174 -3.36 36.34 -11.91
C ALA A 174 -4.50 35.66 -12.67
N ALA A 175 -4.93 34.51 -12.17
CA ALA A 175 -6.12 33.78 -12.57
C ALA A 175 -7.20 34.05 -11.52
N GLU A 176 -8.45 33.89 -11.93
CA GLU A 176 -9.57 33.89 -10.99
C GLU A 176 -9.32 32.84 -9.90
N PRO A 177 -9.66 33.11 -8.62
CA PRO A 177 -9.53 32.13 -7.55
C PRO A 177 -10.23 30.82 -7.92
N LEU A 178 -9.61 29.68 -7.57
CA LEU A 178 -10.23 28.38 -7.78
C LEU A 178 -11.59 28.33 -7.07
N THR A 179 -12.55 27.71 -7.75
CA THR A 179 -13.88 27.39 -7.23
C THR A 179 -13.95 25.94 -6.79
N LYS A 180 -15.01 25.55 -6.07
CA LYS A 180 -15.22 24.14 -5.74
C LYS A 180 -15.38 23.30 -7.00
N GLU A 181 -16.05 23.85 -8.01
CA GLU A 181 -16.30 23.22 -9.30
C GLU A 181 -14.98 22.93 -10.03
N ASP A 182 -13.95 23.77 -9.88
CA ASP A 182 -12.61 23.48 -10.41
C ASP A 182 -11.95 22.29 -9.71
N LEU A 183 -12.14 22.14 -8.40
CA LEU A 183 -11.60 21.00 -7.62
C LEU A 183 -12.33 19.69 -7.99
N VAL A 184 -13.65 19.75 -8.20
CA VAL A 184 -14.45 18.65 -8.74
C VAL A 184 -13.99 18.29 -10.15
N GLY A 185 -13.82 19.30 -11.01
CA GLY A 185 -13.32 19.17 -12.38
C GLY A 185 -11.92 18.55 -12.43
N TYR A 186 -11.05 18.88 -11.47
CA TYR A 186 -9.74 18.25 -11.31
C TYR A 186 -9.85 16.74 -11.11
N LEU A 187 -10.74 16.26 -10.22
CA LEU A 187 -10.93 14.82 -10.00
C LEU A 187 -11.58 14.15 -11.22
N ALA A 188 -12.62 14.77 -11.77
CA ALA A 188 -13.33 14.29 -12.95
C ALA A 188 -12.41 14.17 -14.19
N SER A 189 -11.38 15.01 -14.31
CA SER A 189 -10.37 14.91 -15.37
C SER A 189 -9.56 13.60 -15.34
N GLY A 190 -9.66 12.84 -14.24
CA GLY A 190 -9.10 11.49 -14.11
C GLY A 190 -9.85 10.41 -14.90
N CYS A 191 -11.07 10.70 -15.39
CA CYS A 191 -11.88 9.77 -16.16
C CYS A 191 -11.19 9.37 -17.47
N LYS A 192 -11.06 8.07 -17.70
CA LYS A 192 -10.42 7.49 -18.89
C LYS A 192 -11.30 6.39 -19.50
N PRO A 193 -11.44 6.31 -20.82
CA PRO A 193 -12.09 5.16 -21.44
C PRO A 193 -11.28 3.88 -21.17
N LYS A 194 -11.94 2.72 -21.19
CA LYS A 194 -11.40 1.44 -20.69
C LYS A 194 -10.07 1.04 -21.33
N GLU A 195 -9.88 1.30 -22.61
CA GLU A 195 -8.64 1.03 -23.35
C GLU A 195 -7.43 1.86 -22.87
N LYS A 196 -7.69 2.97 -22.17
CA LYS A 196 -6.68 3.82 -21.55
C LYS A 196 -6.46 3.53 -20.07
N TRP A 197 -7.19 2.58 -19.49
CA TRP A 197 -6.95 2.16 -18.10
C TRP A 197 -5.57 1.51 -17.98
N ARG A 198 -4.88 1.81 -16.89
CA ARG A 198 -3.55 1.33 -16.57
C ARG A 198 -3.49 0.85 -15.12
N ILE A 199 -2.38 0.21 -14.79
CA ILE A 199 -2.09 -0.41 -13.50
C ILE A 199 -0.81 0.26 -13.01
N GLY A 200 -0.94 1.19 -12.07
CA GLY A 200 0.22 1.70 -11.33
C GLY A 200 0.42 0.86 -10.09
N THR A 201 1.65 0.48 -9.76
CA THR A 201 1.95 -0.28 -8.53
C THR A 201 3.05 0.43 -7.78
N GLU A 202 2.84 0.60 -6.48
CA GLU A 202 3.82 1.23 -5.61
C GLU A 202 4.10 0.28 -4.44
N HIS A 203 5.35 0.21 -4.01
CA HIS A 203 5.72 -0.62 -2.88
C HIS A 203 6.92 -0.08 -2.12
N GLU A 204 6.88 -0.27 -0.81
CA GLU A 204 7.91 0.15 0.13
C GLU A 204 8.68 -1.07 0.64
N LYS A 205 9.92 -0.83 1.10
CA LYS A 205 10.77 -1.88 1.67
C LYS A 205 11.77 -1.29 2.66
N PHE A 206 12.09 -2.04 3.71
CA PHE A 206 13.05 -1.61 4.73
C PHE A 206 14.47 -2.00 4.31
N GLY A 207 15.36 -1.02 4.18
CA GLY A 207 16.80 -1.28 4.02
C GLY A 207 17.45 -1.58 5.38
N PHE A 208 18.39 -2.53 5.41
CA PHE A 208 19.12 -2.88 6.63
C PHE A 208 20.55 -3.35 6.36
N GLU A 209 21.43 -3.22 7.34
CA GLU A 209 22.80 -3.74 7.28
C GLU A 209 22.85 -5.25 7.57
N PHE A 210 23.46 -6.08 6.72
CA PHE A 210 23.52 -7.53 6.96
C PHE A 210 24.18 -7.91 8.28
N GLY A 211 25.25 -7.22 8.68
CA GLY A 211 26.03 -7.57 9.86
C GLY A 211 25.37 -7.22 11.20
N THR A 212 24.50 -6.21 11.22
CA THR A 212 23.93 -5.66 12.47
C THR A 212 22.40 -5.69 12.49
N LEU A 213 21.78 -5.93 11.34
CA LEU A 213 20.35 -5.80 11.06
C LEU A 213 19.81 -4.38 11.27
N ARG A 214 20.66 -3.37 11.54
CA ARG A 214 20.24 -1.99 11.79
C ARG A 214 19.58 -1.38 10.56
N PRO A 215 18.59 -0.48 10.74
CA PRO A 215 17.99 0.24 9.62
C PRO A 215 19.04 1.05 8.86
N MET A 216 18.92 1.08 7.54
CA MET A 216 19.80 1.83 6.64
C MET A 216 19.72 3.34 6.92
N LYS A 217 20.85 3.98 7.18
CA LYS A 217 20.97 5.42 7.46
C LYS A 217 20.87 6.25 6.18
N TYR A 218 20.58 7.53 6.30
CA TYR A 218 20.46 8.42 5.14
C TYR A 218 21.73 8.47 4.29
N GLU A 219 22.92 8.45 4.88
CA GLU A 219 24.18 8.49 4.12
C GLU A 219 24.33 7.26 3.21
N GLN A 220 23.96 6.08 3.71
CA GLN A 220 23.91 4.84 2.93
C GLN A 220 22.83 4.90 1.86
N ILE A 221 21.66 5.48 2.16
CA ILE A 221 20.61 5.70 1.15
C ILE A 221 21.09 6.63 0.04
N ALA A 222 21.77 7.72 0.39
CA ALA A 222 22.28 8.68 -0.57
C ALA A 222 23.33 8.04 -1.49
N GLU A 223 24.25 7.23 -0.94
CA GLU A 223 25.22 6.46 -1.74
C GLU A 223 24.53 5.46 -2.67
N LEU A 224 23.52 4.73 -2.17
CA LEU A 224 22.71 3.81 -2.97
C LEU A 224 22.00 4.53 -4.12
N LEU A 225 21.33 5.65 -3.87
CA LEU A 225 20.62 6.43 -4.90
C LEU A 225 21.59 6.99 -5.94
N ASN A 226 22.74 7.52 -5.53
CA ASN A 226 23.76 8.01 -6.47
C ASN A 226 24.29 6.87 -7.35
N SER A 227 24.57 5.72 -6.76
CA SER A 227 25.08 4.54 -7.48
C SER A 227 24.04 3.96 -8.45
N ILE A 228 22.76 3.91 -8.08
CA ILE A 228 21.67 3.51 -8.99
C ILE A 228 21.53 4.51 -10.13
N SER A 229 21.57 5.81 -9.83
CA SER A 229 21.53 6.89 -10.83
C SER A 229 22.63 6.73 -11.88
N GLU A 230 23.86 6.50 -11.45
CA GLU A 230 25.02 6.39 -12.34
C GLU A 230 25.08 5.06 -13.11
N ARG A 231 24.64 3.95 -12.49
CA ARG A 231 24.74 2.61 -13.09
C ARG A 231 23.58 2.29 -14.02
N PHE A 232 22.39 2.85 -13.76
CA PHE A 232 21.15 2.50 -14.45
C PHE A 232 20.43 3.70 -15.07
N ASP A 233 21.10 4.84 -15.20
CA ASP A 233 20.62 6.05 -15.87
C ASP A 233 19.29 6.58 -15.31
N TRP A 234 19.25 6.80 -13.99
CA TRP A 234 18.13 7.51 -13.34
C TRP A 234 18.49 8.96 -13.04
N ASP A 235 17.55 9.87 -13.25
CA ASP A 235 17.69 11.28 -12.90
C ASP A 235 17.56 11.49 -11.39
N LYS A 236 18.46 12.28 -10.80
CA LYS A 236 18.47 12.57 -9.36
C LYS A 236 17.35 13.55 -8.99
N ILE A 237 16.60 13.23 -7.94
CA ILE A 237 15.63 14.14 -7.32
C ILE A 237 16.26 14.72 -6.06
N MET A 238 16.37 16.05 -6.01
CA MET A 238 17.04 16.78 -4.94
C MET A 238 16.04 17.60 -4.10
N GLU A 239 16.28 17.68 -2.79
CA GLU A 239 15.68 18.66 -1.89
C GLU A 239 16.80 19.42 -1.18
N GLY A 240 17.03 20.67 -1.59
CA GLY A 240 18.29 21.36 -1.28
C GLY A 240 19.48 20.58 -1.84
N GLU A 241 20.47 20.32 -0.99
CA GLU A 241 21.68 19.56 -1.33
C GLU A 241 21.50 18.02 -1.20
N ASN A 242 20.34 17.57 -0.70
CA ASN A 242 20.08 16.17 -0.39
C ASN A 242 19.43 15.44 -1.57
N ILE A 243 19.99 14.30 -1.97
CA ILE A 243 19.31 13.38 -2.90
C ILE A 243 18.24 12.62 -2.13
N ILE A 244 16.99 12.77 -2.54
CA ILE A 244 15.82 12.21 -1.84
C ILE A 244 15.01 11.22 -2.68
N GLY A 245 15.47 10.96 -3.90
CA GLY A 245 14.82 10.04 -4.81
C GLY A 245 15.46 10.04 -6.19
N LEU A 246 14.88 9.25 -7.08
CA LEU A 246 15.27 9.10 -8.47
C LEU A 246 14.05 9.10 -9.39
N LYS A 247 14.24 9.46 -10.65
CA LYS A 247 13.21 9.39 -11.69
C LYS A 247 13.76 8.75 -12.96
N GLN A 248 12.98 7.87 -13.58
CA GLN A 248 13.27 7.34 -14.91
C GLN A 248 11.97 7.17 -15.68
N GLY A 249 11.77 8.02 -16.70
CA GLY A 249 10.52 8.05 -17.46
C GLY A 249 9.31 8.32 -16.56
N LYS A 250 8.44 7.31 -16.41
CA LYS A 250 7.23 7.35 -15.56
C LYS A 250 7.39 6.63 -14.22
N GLN A 251 8.58 6.12 -13.92
CA GLN A 251 8.90 5.52 -12.63
C GLN A 251 9.60 6.54 -11.75
N SER A 252 9.40 6.43 -10.45
CA SER A 252 10.17 7.17 -9.45
C SER A 252 10.52 6.30 -8.26
N ILE A 253 11.70 6.55 -7.71
CA ILE A 253 12.13 6.02 -6.41
C ILE A 253 12.05 7.17 -5.41
N SER A 254 11.43 6.93 -4.28
CA SER A 254 11.19 7.90 -3.21
C SER A 254 11.54 7.31 -1.84
N LEU A 255 11.68 8.21 -0.87
CA LEU A 255 11.93 7.86 0.52
C LEU A 255 10.76 8.30 1.41
N GLU A 256 10.24 7.35 2.17
CA GLU A 256 9.31 7.56 3.29
C GLU A 256 10.05 8.08 4.53
N PRO A 257 9.35 8.56 5.59
CA PRO A 257 9.98 9.25 6.72
C PRO A 257 11.11 8.48 7.43
N GLY A 258 10.97 7.16 7.54
CA GLY A 258 11.94 6.27 8.17
C GLY A 258 13.01 5.70 7.23
N GLY A 259 13.09 6.19 6.00
CA GLY A 259 14.02 5.66 4.99
C GLY A 259 13.53 4.39 4.31
N GLN A 260 12.24 4.05 4.44
CA GLN A 260 11.64 3.00 3.61
C GLN A 260 11.77 3.40 2.14
N PHE A 261 12.27 2.46 1.33
CA PHE A 261 12.74 2.73 -0.02
C PHE A 261 11.67 2.31 -1.03
N GLU A 262 10.94 3.29 -1.53
CA GLU A 262 9.75 3.10 -2.33
C GLU A 262 10.08 3.03 -3.82
N LEU A 263 9.37 2.17 -4.56
CA LEU A 263 9.16 2.33 -5.99
C LEU A 263 7.73 2.80 -6.20
N SER A 264 7.57 3.86 -6.98
CA SER A 264 6.30 4.23 -7.59
C SER A 264 6.39 3.94 -9.09
N GLY A 265 5.72 2.87 -9.50
CA GLY A 265 5.83 2.28 -10.83
C GLY A 265 5.11 3.05 -11.92
N ALA A 266 5.42 2.74 -13.17
CA ALA A 266 4.74 3.35 -14.31
C ALA A 266 3.27 2.88 -14.39
N PRO A 267 2.39 3.65 -15.06
CA PRO A 267 1.06 3.17 -15.42
C PRO A 267 1.16 2.17 -16.57
N LEU A 268 1.06 0.88 -16.25
CA LEU A 268 1.27 -0.25 -17.17
C LEU A 268 -0.05 -0.89 -17.63
N GLU A 269 -0.03 -1.64 -18.73
CA GLU A 269 -1.25 -2.22 -19.33
C GLU A 269 -1.58 -3.61 -18.77
N THR A 270 -0.53 -4.39 -18.47
CA THR A 270 -0.63 -5.79 -18.04
C THR A 270 0.14 -6.03 -16.75
N LEU A 271 -0.32 -7.01 -15.97
CA LEU A 271 0.33 -7.46 -14.74
C LEU A 271 1.68 -8.13 -15.01
N HIS A 272 1.88 -8.65 -16.23
CA HIS A 272 3.20 -9.13 -16.68
C HIS A 272 4.22 -7.99 -16.73
N GLN A 273 3.82 -6.83 -17.25
CA GLN A 273 4.66 -5.63 -17.23
C GLN A 273 4.89 -5.16 -15.79
N THR A 274 3.84 -5.13 -14.96
CA THR A 274 3.95 -4.75 -13.53
C THR A 274 4.97 -5.63 -12.81
N CYS A 275 4.89 -6.95 -12.98
CA CYS A 275 5.83 -7.86 -12.30
C CYS A 275 7.23 -7.76 -12.90
N ALA A 276 7.38 -7.51 -14.20
CA ALA A 276 8.68 -7.24 -14.82
C ALA A 276 9.33 -5.95 -14.27
N GLU A 277 8.53 -4.89 -14.05
CA GLU A 277 8.98 -3.64 -13.45
C GLU A 277 9.45 -3.83 -12.00
N VAL A 278 8.66 -4.54 -11.18
CA VAL A 278 9.06 -4.91 -9.81
C VAL A 278 10.38 -5.67 -9.82
N ASN A 279 10.54 -6.68 -10.67
CA ASN A 279 11.78 -7.47 -10.74
C ASN A 279 12.97 -6.63 -11.24
N SER A 280 12.76 -5.73 -12.21
CA SER A 280 13.81 -4.82 -12.69
C SER A 280 14.30 -3.91 -11.56
N HIS A 281 13.39 -3.31 -10.80
CA HIS A 281 13.74 -2.47 -9.65
C HIS A 281 14.50 -3.26 -8.57
N LEU A 282 13.97 -4.42 -8.16
CA LEU A 282 14.61 -5.25 -7.14
C LEU A 282 16.01 -5.68 -7.57
N TYR A 283 16.20 -6.04 -8.84
CA TYR A 283 17.52 -6.35 -9.40
C TYR A 283 18.48 -5.15 -9.31
N GLN A 284 18.06 -3.97 -9.76
CA GLN A 284 18.91 -2.77 -9.75
C GLN A 284 19.31 -2.37 -8.33
N VAL A 285 18.36 -2.38 -7.39
CA VAL A 285 18.62 -2.07 -5.98
C VAL A 285 19.57 -3.09 -5.38
N LYS A 286 19.34 -4.39 -5.60
CA LYS A 286 20.17 -5.48 -5.06
C LYS A 286 21.60 -5.44 -5.59
N ALA A 287 21.77 -5.20 -6.90
CA ALA A 287 23.07 -5.16 -7.55
C ALA A 287 24.01 -4.08 -6.98
N VAL A 288 23.47 -3.02 -6.39
CA VAL A 288 24.25 -1.98 -5.72
C VAL A 288 24.31 -2.24 -4.21
N ALA A 289 23.18 -2.56 -3.58
CA ALA A 289 23.09 -2.71 -2.13
C ALA A 289 23.95 -3.86 -1.58
N GLU A 290 24.11 -4.97 -2.32
CA GLU A 290 24.96 -6.09 -1.89
C GLU A 290 26.44 -5.68 -1.77
N GLU A 291 26.93 -4.82 -2.66
CA GLU A 291 28.30 -4.27 -2.61
C GLU A 291 28.51 -3.42 -1.35
N MET A 292 27.44 -2.83 -0.82
CA MET A 292 27.42 -2.00 0.38
C MET A 292 27.15 -2.81 1.67
N GLY A 293 26.90 -4.12 1.57
CA GLY A 293 26.49 -4.94 2.70
C GLY A 293 25.08 -4.63 3.22
N ILE A 294 24.20 -4.14 2.33
CA ILE A 294 22.81 -3.78 2.62
C ILE A 294 21.84 -4.81 2.02
N GLY A 295 20.85 -5.22 2.81
CA GLY A 295 19.70 -6.01 2.38
C GLY A 295 18.40 -5.18 2.39
N PHE A 296 17.36 -5.72 1.74
CA PHE A 296 16.02 -5.16 1.79
C PHE A 296 14.99 -6.18 2.25
N LEU A 297 14.15 -5.78 3.19
CA LEU A 297 13.15 -6.63 3.85
C LEU A 297 11.73 -6.28 3.38
N GLY A 298 10.98 -7.29 2.93
CA GLY A 298 9.56 -7.18 2.54
C GLY A 298 8.61 -7.58 3.66
N ILE A 299 8.25 -6.64 4.53
CA ILE A 299 7.34 -6.86 5.68
C ILE A 299 6.48 -5.63 5.94
N GLY A 300 5.28 -5.77 6.53
CA GLY A 300 4.37 -4.65 6.76
C GLY A 300 4.81 -3.67 7.86
N PHE A 301 5.60 -4.15 8.83
CA PHE A 301 6.04 -3.37 9.98
C PHE A 301 7.46 -3.79 10.40
N GLN A 302 8.30 -2.83 10.82
CA GLN A 302 9.67 -3.07 11.28
C GLN A 302 9.68 -4.06 12.48
N PRO A 303 10.22 -5.29 12.30
CA PRO A 303 10.03 -6.36 13.28
C PRO A 303 10.93 -6.28 14.51
N LYS A 304 12.08 -5.58 14.42
CA LYS A 304 13.17 -5.64 15.42
C LYS A 304 13.42 -4.34 16.16
N TRP A 305 13.34 -3.21 15.48
CA TRP A 305 13.81 -1.92 16.00
C TRP A 305 12.69 -1.03 16.55
N GLY A 306 12.99 -0.30 17.62
CA GLY A 306 12.08 0.68 18.20
C GLY A 306 12.05 1.97 17.37
N LEU A 307 11.04 2.81 17.59
CA LEU A 307 10.90 4.09 16.88
C LEU A 307 12.16 4.97 16.98
N LYS A 308 12.81 4.98 18.14
CA LYS A 308 14.05 5.75 18.41
C LYS A 308 15.27 5.29 17.62
N ASP A 309 15.22 4.07 17.08
CA ASP A 309 16.32 3.46 16.32
C ASP A 309 16.19 3.72 14.81
N ILE A 310 15.08 4.31 14.36
CA ILE A 310 14.81 4.55 12.95
C ILE A 310 15.40 5.92 12.54
N PRO A 311 16.17 5.97 11.44
CA PRO A 311 16.68 7.23 10.91
C PRO A 311 15.56 8.11 10.37
N ILE A 312 15.83 9.41 10.28
CA ILE A 312 14.86 10.39 9.81
C ILE A 312 15.35 10.95 8.49
N MET A 313 14.55 10.83 7.44
CA MET A 313 14.91 11.35 6.13
C MET A 313 14.88 12.88 6.11
N PRO A 314 15.85 13.55 5.45
CA PRO A 314 15.98 15.01 5.45
C PRO A 314 15.00 15.66 4.46
N LYS A 315 13.69 15.52 4.70
CA LYS A 315 12.61 16.11 3.91
C LYS A 315 11.75 17.03 4.79
N GLY A 316 11.63 18.30 4.43
CA GLY A 316 10.96 19.34 5.22
C GLY A 316 9.51 19.01 5.57
N ARG A 317 8.76 18.38 4.65
CA ARG A 317 7.38 17.93 4.93
C ARG A 317 7.28 16.95 6.10
N TYR A 318 8.29 16.12 6.32
CA TYR A 318 8.25 15.10 7.37
C TYR A 318 8.45 15.70 8.76
N GLU A 319 9.14 16.83 8.88
CA GLU A 319 9.22 17.55 10.15
C GLU A 319 7.84 18.06 10.58
N ILE A 320 7.08 18.65 9.65
CA ILE A 320 5.73 19.14 9.91
C ILE A 320 4.83 17.99 10.37
N MET A 321 4.82 16.89 9.63
CA MET A 321 4.00 15.71 9.96
C MET A 321 4.41 15.10 11.31
N ARG A 322 5.71 14.90 11.56
CA ARG A 322 6.23 14.34 12.83
C ARG A 322 5.78 15.18 14.04
N ASN A 323 5.77 16.50 13.91
CA ASN A 323 5.33 17.40 14.97
C ASN A 323 3.80 17.43 15.14
N TYR A 324 3.04 17.06 14.11
CA TYR A 324 1.58 17.06 14.12
C TYR A 324 0.97 15.73 14.58
N MET A 325 1.52 14.59 14.16
CA MET A 325 0.96 13.25 14.45
C MET A 325 0.61 13.03 15.94
N PRO A 326 1.47 13.38 16.92
CA PRO A 326 1.15 13.20 18.35
C PRO A 326 -0.07 14.00 18.85
N LYS A 327 -0.56 14.97 18.06
CA LYS A 327 -1.73 15.79 18.40
C LYS A 327 -3.05 15.15 17.97
N VAL A 328 -3.00 14.16 17.08
CA VAL A 328 -4.18 13.59 16.40
C VAL A 328 -4.31 12.07 16.53
N GLY A 329 -3.27 11.38 17.00
CA GLY A 329 -3.29 9.94 17.27
C GLY A 329 -2.03 9.48 18.01
N SER A 330 -2.05 8.28 18.59
CA SER A 330 -0.88 7.74 19.30
C SER A 330 0.06 6.92 18.40
N LEU A 331 -0.42 6.45 17.25
CA LEU A 331 0.31 5.54 16.35
C LEU A 331 0.81 6.21 15.06
N GLY A 332 0.51 7.49 14.84
CA GLY A 332 0.88 8.19 13.60
C GLY A 332 2.40 8.29 13.35
N LEU A 333 3.22 8.31 14.39
CA LEU A 333 4.67 8.22 14.23
C LEU A 333 5.12 6.83 13.76
N ASP A 334 4.48 5.77 14.25
CA ASP A 334 4.79 4.41 13.81
C ASP A 334 4.37 4.17 12.36
N MET A 335 3.26 4.77 11.93
CA MET A 335 2.87 4.80 10.52
C MET A 335 4.01 5.36 9.67
N MET A 336 4.49 6.55 10.02
CA MET A 336 5.53 7.26 9.27
C MET A 336 6.87 6.50 9.21
N PHE A 337 7.32 5.95 10.34
CA PHE A 337 8.70 5.47 10.47
C PHE A 337 8.85 3.95 10.40
N ARG A 338 7.79 3.19 10.68
CA ARG A 338 7.90 1.74 10.91
C ARG A 338 6.97 0.89 10.04
N THR A 339 6.24 1.46 9.08
CA THR A 339 5.39 0.67 8.16
C THR A 339 5.92 0.61 6.72
N CYS A 340 5.55 -0.45 6.01
CA CYS A 340 5.73 -0.60 4.55
C CYS A 340 4.45 -1.13 3.91
N THR A 341 4.06 -0.58 2.77
CA THR A 341 2.88 -1.00 1.99
C THR A 341 3.26 -1.61 0.64
N VAL A 342 2.32 -2.36 0.05
CA VAL A 342 2.17 -2.42 -1.41
C VAL A 342 0.79 -1.86 -1.77
N GLN A 343 0.71 -1.04 -2.80
CA GLN A 343 -0.53 -0.41 -3.25
C GLN A 343 -0.65 -0.47 -4.78
N VAL A 344 -1.90 -0.41 -5.25
CA VAL A 344 -2.21 -0.34 -6.69
C VAL A 344 -3.10 0.86 -6.97
N ASN A 345 -2.79 1.52 -8.08
CA ASN A 345 -3.49 2.69 -8.57
C ASN A 345 -4.28 2.29 -9.82
N LEU A 346 -5.59 2.51 -9.79
CA LEU A 346 -6.52 2.06 -10.82
C LEU A 346 -7.43 3.21 -11.29
N ASP A 347 -7.73 3.19 -12.58
CA ASP A 347 -8.50 4.19 -13.28
C ASP A 347 -10.01 3.90 -13.23
N PHE A 348 -10.78 4.95 -13.47
CA PHE A 348 -12.24 4.90 -13.67
C PHE A 348 -12.61 5.65 -14.95
N SER A 349 -13.76 5.33 -15.51
CA SER A 349 -14.25 5.87 -16.79
C SER A 349 -15.24 7.02 -16.67
N SER A 350 -15.91 7.11 -15.53
CA SER A 350 -16.93 8.11 -15.22
C SER A 350 -17.07 8.23 -13.71
N GLU A 351 -17.86 9.21 -13.25
CA GLU A 351 -18.26 9.30 -11.84
C GLU A 351 -19.00 8.05 -11.36
N ALA A 352 -19.92 7.51 -12.17
CA ALA A 352 -20.65 6.28 -11.83
C ALA A 352 -19.73 5.07 -11.66
N ASP A 353 -18.74 4.92 -12.55
CA ASP A 353 -17.72 3.86 -12.45
C ASP A 353 -16.78 4.09 -11.24
N MET A 354 -16.42 5.35 -10.96
CA MET A 354 -15.67 5.73 -9.77
C MET A 354 -16.41 5.32 -8.50
N ILE A 355 -17.69 5.66 -8.36
CA ILE A 355 -18.52 5.32 -7.19
C ILE A 355 -18.56 3.79 -6.99
N ARG A 356 -18.84 3.04 -8.06
CA ARG A 356 -18.87 1.57 -8.05
C ARG A 356 -17.55 0.97 -7.56
N LYS A 357 -16.42 1.39 -8.14
CA LYS A 357 -15.09 0.91 -7.78
C LYS A 357 -14.67 1.34 -6.38
N PHE A 358 -15.05 2.53 -5.94
CA PHE A 358 -14.75 3.03 -4.59
C PHE A 358 -15.51 2.20 -3.55
N ARG A 359 -16.82 1.98 -3.73
CA ARG A 359 -17.64 1.14 -2.83
C ARG A 359 -17.12 -0.29 -2.76
N ALA A 360 -16.84 -0.90 -3.91
CA ALA A 360 -16.25 -2.24 -4.00
C ALA A 360 -14.88 -2.31 -3.30
N GLY A 361 -14.00 -1.34 -3.56
CA GLY A 361 -12.68 -1.23 -2.94
C GLY A 361 -12.77 -1.12 -1.41
N LEU A 362 -13.58 -0.19 -0.90
CA LEU A 362 -13.76 -0.02 0.55
C LEU A 362 -14.34 -1.27 1.21
N ALA A 363 -15.40 -1.85 0.64
CA ALA A 363 -16.03 -3.03 1.21
C ALA A 363 -15.05 -4.23 1.29
N LEU A 364 -14.24 -4.45 0.26
CA LEU A 364 -13.30 -5.56 0.19
C LEU A 364 -11.92 -5.26 0.79
N GLN A 365 -11.64 -4.02 1.20
CA GLN A 365 -10.31 -3.67 1.72
C GLN A 365 -9.88 -4.54 2.91
N PRO A 366 -10.75 -4.83 3.91
CA PRO A 366 -10.39 -5.74 4.99
C PRO A 366 -10.05 -7.16 4.51
N ILE A 367 -10.63 -7.62 3.40
CA ILE A 367 -10.25 -8.92 2.81
C ILE A 367 -8.83 -8.84 2.24
N ALA A 368 -8.48 -7.77 1.51
CA ALA A 368 -7.10 -7.57 1.06
C ALA A 368 -6.13 -7.47 2.25
N THR A 369 -6.47 -6.73 3.31
CA THR A 369 -5.65 -6.67 4.52
C THR A 369 -5.43 -8.06 5.13
N ALA A 370 -6.47 -8.90 5.21
CA ALA A 370 -6.33 -10.26 5.73
C ALA A 370 -5.42 -11.15 4.86
N LEU A 371 -5.59 -11.09 3.54
CA LEU A 371 -4.82 -11.89 2.58
C LEU A 371 -3.33 -11.53 2.57
N PHE A 372 -3.04 -10.25 2.78
CA PHE A 372 -1.70 -9.69 2.73
C PHE A 372 -1.07 -9.45 4.11
N ALA A 373 -1.77 -9.77 5.22
CA ALA A 373 -1.29 -9.54 6.59
C ALA A 373 0.11 -10.13 6.82
N ASN A 374 1.07 -9.27 7.15
CA ASN A 374 2.50 -9.61 7.15
C ASN A 374 3.27 -8.74 8.15
N SER A 375 2.72 -8.47 9.34
CA SER A 375 3.41 -7.67 10.36
C SER A 375 3.16 -8.11 11.81
N PRO A 376 3.51 -9.37 12.18
CA PRO A 376 3.19 -9.91 13.50
C PRO A 376 4.19 -9.57 14.61
N PHE A 377 5.29 -8.88 14.31
CA PHE A 377 6.37 -8.61 15.26
C PHE A 377 6.54 -7.12 15.54
N THR A 378 6.89 -6.79 16.79
CA THR A 378 7.34 -5.45 17.21
C THR A 378 8.48 -5.63 18.20
N GLU A 379 9.59 -4.93 17.97
CA GLU A 379 10.75 -4.92 18.88
C GLU A 379 11.24 -6.33 19.29
N GLY A 380 11.25 -7.23 18.31
CA GLY A 380 11.76 -8.60 18.47
C GLY A 380 10.76 -9.62 19.01
N LYS A 381 9.49 -9.26 19.19
CA LYS A 381 8.47 -10.15 19.79
C LYS A 381 7.15 -10.13 19.04
N PRO A 382 6.34 -11.21 19.09
CA PRO A 382 4.96 -11.19 18.65
C PRO A 382 4.17 -10.07 19.33
N ASN A 383 3.46 -9.27 18.53
CA ASN A 383 2.75 -8.08 19.00
C ASN A 383 1.25 -8.29 19.21
N GLY A 384 0.74 -9.50 18.95
CA GLY A 384 -0.66 -9.86 19.12
C GLY A 384 -1.58 -9.50 17.94
N TYR A 385 -1.01 -9.05 16.83
CA TYR A 385 -1.70 -8.77 15.56
C TYR A 385 -1.10 -9.59 14.42
N LEU A 386 -1.88 -9.78 13.35
CA LEU A 386 -1.40 -10.33 12.08
C LEU A 386 -0.96 -9.20 11.14
N SER A 387 -1.68 -8.07 11.16
CA SER A 387 -1.26 -6.82 10.54
C SER A 387 -1.21 -5.70 11.58
N MET A 388 -0.07 -5.54 12.25
CA MET A 388 0.18 -4.36 13.10
C MET A 388 0.14 -3.06 12.27
N ARG A 389 0.59 -3.12 11.01
CA ARG A 389 0.47 -1.98 10.09
C ARG A 389 -0.97 -1.49 9.99
N SER A 390 -1.93 -2.38 9.71
CA SER A 390 -3.33 -1.98 9.58
C SER A 390 -3.90 -1.48 10.91
N GLN A 391 -3.52 -2.07 12.04
CA GLN A 391 -3.88 -1.57 13.37
C GLN A 391 -3.39 -0.13 13.61
N ILE A 392 -2.17 0.21 13.17
CA ILE A 392 -1.61 1.55 13.30
C ILE A 392 -2.47 2.61 12.58
N TRP A 393 -3.03 2.26 11.43
CA TRP A 393 -3.92 3.14 10.67
C TRP A 393 -5.27 3.42 11.35
N THR A 394 -5.61 2.75 12.46
CA THR A 394 -6.83 3.06 13.24
C THR A 394 -6.65 4.20 14.24
N ASP A 395 -5.40 4.58 14.54
CA ASP A 395 -5.07 5.63 15.51
C ASP A 395 -3.89 6.51 15.02
N THR A 396 -3.87 6.76 13.71
CA THR A 396 -2.92 7.66 13.05
C THR A 396 -3.45 9.09 13.05
N ASP A 397 -4.60 9.33 12.40
CA ASP A 397 -5.35 10.60 12.40
C ASP A 397 -6.76 10.32 11.86
N ASN A 398 -7.77 10.43 12.72
CA ASN A 398 -9.15 10.08 12.38
C ASN A 398 -9.82 11.07 11.40
N ASN A 399 -9.23 12.23 11.12
CA ASN A 399 -9.76 13.15 10.11
C ASN A 399 -9.45 12.69 8.68
N ARG A 400 -8.38 11.91 8.50
CA ARG A 400 -7.84 11.57 7.18
C ARG A 400 -7.74 10.07 6.90
N ALA A 401 -8.12 9.21 7.82
CA ALA A 401 -8.04 7.75 7.69
C ALA A 401 -9.41 7.08 7.88
N GLY A 402 -9.51 5.80 7.51
CA GLY A 402 -10.71 4.97 7.77
C GLY A 402 -11.49 4.53 6.54
N MET A 403 -12.73 4.06 6.79
CA MET A 403 -13.60 3.41 5.81
C MET A 403 -14.50 4.37 5.01
N LEU A 404 -14.47 5.68 5.31
CA LEU A 404 -15.28 6.71 4.64
C LEU A 404 -16.75 6.28 4.42
N PRO A 405 -17.55 6.08 5.49
CA PRO A 405 -18.89 5.51 5.38
C PRO A 405 -19.81 6.29 4.42
N PHE A 406 -19.62 7.60 4.30
CA PHE A 406 -20.38 8.47 3.38
C PHE A 406 -20.23 8.10 1.90
N VAL A 407 -19.22 7.31 1.51
CA VAL A 407 -19.08 6.78 0.14
C VAL A 407 -20.24 5.86 -0.25
N PHE A 408 -20.93 5.29 0.75
CA PHE A 408 -22.07 4.40 0.55
C PHE A 408 -23.41 5.14 0.55
N ASP A 409 -23.43 6.45 0.80
CA ASP A 409 -24.64 7.27 0.71
C ASP A 409 -25.07 7.43 -0.76
N ASP A 410 -26.38 7.52 -1.00
CA ASP A 410 -26.91 7.72 -2.36
C ASP A 410 -26.46 9.03 -3.01
N SER A 411 -26.12 10.02 -2.20
CA SER A 411 -25.60 11.33 -2.64
C SER A 411 -24.13 11.32 -3.07
N PHE A 412 -23.42 10.20 -2.86
CA PHE A 412 -21.98 10.18 -3.06
C PHE A 412 -21.58 10.37 -4.53
N GLY A 413 -20.60 11.25 -4.74
CA GLY A 413 -19.96 11.56 -6.00
C GLY A 413 -18.65 12.35 -5.77
N PHE A 414 -18.08 12.91 -6.84
CA PHE A 414 -16.87 13.75 -6.75
C PHE A 414 -17.07 14.94 -5.81
N GLU A 415 -18.23 15.59 -5.87
CA GLU A 415 -18.53 16.76 -5.04
C GLU A 415 -18.46 16.45 -3.54
N GLN A 416 -19.09 15.36 -3.09
CA GLN A 416 -19.06 14.99 -1.66
C GLN A 416 -17.64 14.60 -1.21
N TYR A 417 -16.82 14.01 -2.09
CA TYR A 417 -15.41 13.76 -1.78
C TYR A 417 -14.58 15.05 -1.70
N VAL A 418 -14.87 16.05 -2.54
CA VAL A 418 -14.25 17.39 -2.45
C VAL A 418 -14.62 18.06 -1.15
N GLU A 419 -15.90 18.04 -0.73
CA GLU A 419 -16.31 18.60 0.55
C GLU A 419 -15.60 17.92 1.73
N TYR A 420 -15.52 16.59 1.73
CA TYR A 420 -14.71 15.85 2.69
C TYR A 420 -13.26 16.35 2.72
N ALA A 421 -12.60 16.40 1.55
CA ALA A 421 -11.20 16.79 1.46
C ALA A 421 -10.95 18.26 1.83
N LEU A 422 -11.90 19.18 1.58
CA LEU A 422 -11.83 20.59 2.02
C LEU A 422 -11.79 20.72 3.55
N ASP A 423 -12.45 19.80 4.26
CA ASP A 423 -12.55 19.81 5.72
C ASP A 423 -11.43 18.98 6.39
N VAL A 424 -10.71 18.14 5.66
CA VAL A 424 -9.49 17.49 6.17
C VAL A 424 -8.44 18.57 6.48
N PRO A 425 -7.88 18.62 7.70
CA PRO A 425 -6.85 19.59 8.03
C PRO A 425 -5.60 19.42 7.15
N MET A 426 -5.09 20.53 6.63
CA MET A 426 -3.88 20.57 5.81
C MET A 426 -2.64 20.18 6.64
N TYR A 427 -1.54 19.86 5.95
CA TYR A 427 -0.20 19.78 6.56
C TYR A 427 0.68 20.95 6.15
N PHE A 428 0.80 21.22 4.85
CA PHE A 428 1.71 22.22 4.34
C PHE A 428 1.18 22.88 3.08
N VAL A 429 1.78 24.01 2.75
CA VAL A 429 1.76 24.60 1.41
C VAL A 429 3.20 24.71 0.93
N TYR A 430 3.45 24.42 -0.35
CA TYR A 430 4.81 24.48 -0.91
C TYR A 430 5.00 25.80 -1.66
N ARG A 431 5.93 26.64 -1.20
CA ARG A 431 6.22 27.95 -1.77
C ARG A 431 7.70 28.25 -1.68
N LYS A 432 8.27 28.83 -2.73
CA LYS A 432 9.69 29.25 -2.79
C LYS A 432 10.65 28.13 -2.37
N LYS A 433 10.35 26.90 -2.80
CA LYS A 433 11.04 25.66 -2.47
C LYS A 433 11.02 25.27 -0.98
N GLU A 434 10.13 25.87 -0.19
CA GLU A 434 9.97 25.61 1.24
C GLU A 434 8.58 25.06 1.56
N TYR A 435 8.53 24.24 2.60
CA TYR A 435 7.27 23.72 3.15
C TYR A 435 6.77 24.67 4.24
N VAL A 436 5.75 25.47 3.93
CA VAL A 436 5.09 26.34 4.90
C VAL A 436 4.16 25.49 5.77
N ASN A 437 4.40 25.48 7.08
CA ASN A 437 3.59 24.74 8.03
C ASN A 437 2.15 25.28 8.09
N CYS A 438 1.21 24.45 7.65
CA CYS A 438 -0.24 24.72 7.69
C CYS A 438 -0.97 23.62 8.46
N ALA A 439 -0.26 22.91 9.34
CA ALA A 439 -0.76 21.74 10.04
C ALA A 439 -1.94 22.09 10.94
N GLY A 440 -3.09 21.47 10.70
CA GLY A 440 -4.32 21.77 11.44
C GLY A 440 -5.16 22.91 10.86
N MET A 441 -4.72 23.55 9.77
CA MET A 441 -5.47 24.60 9.08
C MET A 441 -6.40 24.02 8.01
N SER A 442 -7.36 24.82 7.53
CA SER A 442 -8.37 24.37 6.56
C SER A 442 -8.02 24.73 5.12
N PHE A 443 -8.20 23.79 4.19
CA PHE A 443 -8.11 24.09 2.75
C PHE A 443 -9.27 25.02 2.31
N ARG A 444 -10.41 24.98 3.00
CA ARG A 444 -11.53 25.90 2.78
C ARG A 444 -11.15 27.35 3.10
N ASP A 445 -10.38 27.58 4.17
CA ASP A 445 -9.82 28.91 4.46
C ASP A 445 -8.79 29.33 3.42
N PHE A 446 -8.01 28.39 2.89
CA PHE A 446 -7.07 28.67 1.81
C PHE A 446 -7.79 29.12 0.54
N MET A 447 -8.86 28.43 0.13
CA MET A 447 -9.72 28.84 -1.00
C MET A 447 -10.28 30.26 -0.84
N ALA A 448 -10.50 30.71 0.41
CA ALA A 448 -10.98 32.05 0.72
C ALA A 448 -9.88 33.11 0.90
N GLY A 449 -8.60 32.76 0.70
CA GLY A 449 -7.46 33.66 0.92
C GLY A 449 -7.20 33.97 2.41
N LYS A 450 -7.72 33.15 3.32
CA LYS A 450 -7.74 33.39 4.78
C LYS A 450 -6.74 32.51 5.55
N LEU A 451 -5.83 31.83 4.87
CA LEU A 451 -4.87 30.94 5.52
C LEU A 451 -3.86 31.74 6.36
N PRO A 452 -3.78 31.56 7.69
CA PRO A 452 -2.94 32.42 8.54
C PRO A 452 -1.45 32.36 8.23
N SER A 453 -0.94 31.21 7.77
CA SER A 453 0.48 31.04 7.43
C SER A 453 0.91 31.76 6.15
N ILE A 454 -0.03 32.04 5.24
CA ILE A 454 0.19 32.77 3.98
C ILE A 454 -1.00 33.69 3.66
N PRO A 455 -1.18 34.78 4.43
CA PRO A 455 -2.38 35.61 4.34
C PRO A 455 -2.57 36.23 2.94
N GLY A 456 -3.77 36.10 2.39
CA GLY A 456 -4.13 36.68 1.09
C GLY A 456 -3.71 35.86 -0.13
N GLU A 457 -3.01 34.73 0.05
CA GLU A 457 -2.71 33.78 -1.04
C GLU A 457 -3.89 32.83 -1.29
N TYR A 458 -4.12 32.50 -2.56
CA TYR A 458 -5.11 31.53 -3.01
C TYR A 458 -4.44 30.23 -3.48
N PRO A 459 -5.12 29.07 -3.37
CA PRO A 459 -4.56 27.79 -3.78
C PRO A 459 -4.45 27.67 -5.30
N SER A 460 -3.43 26.95 -5.74
CA SER A 460 -3.31 26.40 -7.09
C SER A 460 -3.82 24.95 -7.16
N LEU A 461 -3.96 24.41 -8.37
CA LEU A 461 -4.27 22.98 -8.53
C LEU A 461 -3.14 22.07 -8.02
N ASN A 462 -1.90 22.55 -7.97
CA ASN A 462 -0.79 21.81 -7.36
C ASN A 462 -0.94 21.77 -5.83
N ASP A 463 -1.45 22.85 -5.20
CA ASP A 463 -1.77 22.83 -3.77
C ASP A 463 -2.89 21.85 -3.45
N TRP A 464 -3.91 21.78 -4.32
CA TRP A 464 -4.98 20.80 -4.22
C TRP A 464 -4.46 19.36 -4.37
N GLU A 465 -3.62 19.11 -5.36
CA GLU A 465 -2.98 17.80 -5.56
C GLU A 465 -2.14 17.41 -4.34
N ASN A 466 -1.30 18.33 -3.85
CA ASN A 466 -0.50 18.12 -2.64
C ASN A 466 -1.40 17.79 -1.45
N HIS A 467 -2.49 18.54 -1.23
CA HIS A 467 -3.42 18.29 -0.13
C HIS A 467 -4.06 16.91 -0.20
N LEU A 468 -4.55 16.50 -1.38
CA LEU A 468 -5.12 15.17 -1.62
C LEU A 468 -4.12 14.04 -1.30
N THR A 469 -2.81 14.25 -1.54
CA THR A 469 -1.79 13.25 -1.18
C THR A 469 -1.60 13.08 0.34
N THR A 470 -2.09 14.01 1.15
CA THR A 470 -2.02 13.94 2.62
C THR A 470 -3.23 13.27 3.27
N ILE A 471 -4.22 12.86 2.48
CA ILE A 471 -5.37 12.09 2.97
C ILE A 471 -5.02 10.61 2.87
N PHE A 472 -5.35 9.78 3.87
CA PHE A 472 -4.91 8.38 3.95
C PHE A 472 -6.04 7.38 4.32
N PRO A 473 -7.19 7.39 3.63
CA PRO A 473 -8.23 6.39 3.84
C PRO A 473 -7.78 5.00 3.38
N GLU A 474 -8.59 3.98 3.68
CA GLU A 474 -8.37 2.61 3.20
C GLU A 474 -8.36 2.53 1.66
N VAL A 475 -9.21 3.33 1.00
CA VAL A 475 -9.20 3.58 -0.45
C VAL A 475 -9.22 5.07 -0.68
N ARG A 476 -8.27 5.59 -1.46
CA ARG A 476 -8.11 7.03 -1.72
C ARG A 476 -8.50 7.38 -3.14
N LEU A 477 -9.21 8.50 -3.29
CA LEU A 477 -9.52 9.09 -4.58
C LEU A 477 -8.62 10.30 -4.86
N LYS A 478 -7.98 10.26 -6.02
CA LYS A 478 -7.36 11.38 -6.74
C LYS A 478 -7.93 11.39 -8.16
N ARG A 479 -7.11 11.62 -9.18
CA ARG A 479 -7.47 11.35 -10.60
C ARG A 479 -7.48 9.85 -10.97
N TYR A 480 -7.36 9.00 -9.96
CA TYR A 480 -7.38 7.53 -9.96
C TYR A 480 -7.73 7.08 -8.53
N LEU A 481 -8.06 5.80 -8.36
CA LEU A 481 -8.30 5.17 -7.06
C LEU A 481 -7.07 4.41 -6.60
N GLU A 482 -6.72 4.51 -5.31
CA GLU A 482 -5.56 3.86 -4.71
C GLU A 482 -6.03 2.86 -3.64
N MET A 483 -5.65 1.59 -3.78
CA MET A 483 -5.95 0.55 -2.80
C MET A 483 -4.80 0.43 -1.79
N ARG A 484 -5.04 0.83 -0.54
CA ARG A 484 -3.99 1.09 0.47
C ARG A 484 -3.94 0.08 1.63
N GLY A 485 -4.77 -0.96 1.62
CA GLY A 485 -4.97 -1.84 2.78
C GLY A 485 -3.91 -2.92 3.01
N ALA A 486 -3.00 -3.16 2.06
CA ALA A 486 -2.10 -4.32 2.07
C ALA A 486 -0.71 -4.03 2.67
N ASP A 487 -0.22 -4.94 3.51
CA ASP A 487 1.15 -4.90 4.02
C ASP A 487 2.17 -5.18 2.90
N GLY A 488 3.36 -4.56 3.00
CA GLY A 488 4.52 -4.94 2.20
C GLY A 488 4.90 -6.41 2.39
N GLY A 489 5.46 -7.02 1.36
CA GLY A 489 5.75 -8.46 1.35
C GLY A 489 6.71 -8.87 0.23
N PRO A 490 7.14 -10.15 0.17
CA PRO A 490 8.06 -10.64 -0.84
C PRO A 490 7.50 -10.46 -2.26
N TRP A 491 8.39 -10.48 -3.26
CA TRP A 491 8.09 -10.07 -4.65
C TRP A 491 6.84 -10.72 -5.25
N ARG A 492 6.55 -11.99 -4.96
CA ARG A 492 5.36 -12.68 -5.46
C ARG A 492 4.08 -12.00 -5.00
N ARG A 493 4.05 -11.50 -3.76
CA ARG A 493 2.93 -10.74 -3.19
C ARG A 493 2.87 -9.32 -3.74
N LEU A 494 4.02 -8.70 -4.05
CA LEU A 494 4.05 -7.42 -4.75
C LEU A 494 3.35 -7.49 -6.11
N CYS A 495 3.52 -8.59 -6.85
CA CYS A 495 2.80 -8.82 -8.11
C CYS A 495 1.35 -9.29 -7.92
N ALA A 496 1.04 -9.95 -6.80
CA ALA A 496 -0.31 -10.48 -6.52
C ALA A 496 -1.31 -9.41 -6.10
N LEU A 497 -0.89 -8.37 -5.37
CA LEU A 497 -1.77 -7.27 -4.94
C LEU A 497 -2.44 -6.54 -6.11
N PRO A 498 -1.71 -6.04 -7.12
CA PRO A 498 -2.34 -5.42 -8.28
C PRO A 498 -3.19 -6.44 -9.05
N ALA A 499 -2.77 -7.71 -9.12
CA ALA A 499 -3.56 -8.75 -9.79
C ALA A 499 -4.92 -8.97 -9.12
N PHE A 500 -4.96 -8.95 -7.78
CA PHE A 500 -6.19 -9.11 -7.01
C PHE A 500 -7.21 -8.02 -7.35
N TRP A 501 -6.80 -6.75 -7.30
CA TRP A 501 -7.70 -5.63 -7.57
C TRP A 501 -8.05 -5.47 -9.04
N VAL A 502 -7.12 -5.73 -9.96
CA VAL A 502 -7.40 -5.69 -11.40
C VAL A 502 -8.44 -6.74 -11.78
N GLY A 503 -8.35 -7.96 -11.23
CA GLY A 503 -9.33 -9.01 -11.45
C GLY A 503 -10.74 -8.65 -10.93
N LEU A 504 -10.82 -7.86 -9.87
CA LEU A 504 -12.10 -7.45 -9.28
C LEU A 504 -12.70 -6.22 -9.96
N LEU A 505 -11.89 -5.22 -10.27
CA LEU A 505 -12.36 -3.87 -10.62
C LEU A 505 -12.31 -3.55 -12.13
N TYR A 506 -11.50 -4.26 -12.93
CA TYR A 506 -11.38 -3.99 -14.38
C TYR A 506 -12.21 -4.92 -15.27
N ASP A 507 -12.94 -5.86 -14.64
CA ASP A 507 -13.94 -6.70 -15.29
C ASP A 507 -15.34 -6.35 -14.76
N GLU A 508 -16.29 -6.11 -15.68
CA GLU A 508 -17.62 -5.62 -15.32
C GLU A 508 -18.44 -6.66 -14.55
N ILE A 509 -18.29 -7.94 -14.91
CA ILE A 509 -19.02 -9.05 -14.26
C ILE A 509 -18.49 -9.23 -12.83
N SER A 510 -17.16 -9.20 -12.64
CA SER A 510 -16.56 -9.28 -11.31
C SER A 510 -16.94 -8.07 -10.45
N LEU A 511 -16.87 -6.85 -11.00
CA LEU A 511 -17.24 -5.63 -10.27
C LEU A 511 -18.71 -5.67 -9.83
N GLN A 512 -19.63 -6.02 -10.73
CA GLN A 512 -21.05 -6.15 -10.39
C GLN A 512 -21.28 -7.23 -9.33
N SER A 513 -20.63 -8.40 -9.46
CA SER A 513 -20.76 -9.49 -8.49
C SER A 513 -20.27 -9.10 -7.10
N VAL A 514 -19.19 -8.29 -7.02
CA VAL A 514 -18.70 -7.73 -5.75
C VAL A 514 -19.71 -6.76 -5.15
N LEU A 515 -20.28 -5.88 -5.96
CA LEU A 515 -21.30 -4.94 -5.49
C LEU A 515 -22.53 -5.68 -4.97
N ASP A 516 -23.00 -6.71 -5.68
CA ASP A 516 -24.14 -7.53 -5.26
C ASP A 516 -23.86 -8.28 -3.96
N MET A 517 -22.67 -8.87 -3.83
CA MET A 517 -22.22 -9.60 -2.63
C MET A 517 -22.11 -8.69 -1.39
N THR A 518 -21.79 -7.42 -1.58
CA THR A 518 -21.54 -6.46 -0.50
C THR A 518 -22.69 -5.46 -0.30
N ALA A 519 -23.77 -5.57 -1.08
CA ALA A 519 -24.88 -4.63 -1.10
C ALA A 519 -25.61 -4.52 0.24
N ASP A 520 -25.71 -5.63 0.97
CA ASP A 520 -26.40 -5.70 2.26
C ASP A 520 -25.44 -5.56 3.46
N TRP A 521 -24.15 -5.28 3.22
CA TRP A 521 -23.21 -5.04 4.32
C TRP A 521 -23.51 -3.69 4.95
N THR A 522 -23.70 -3.68 6.26
CA THR A 522 -23.92 -2.45 7.03
C THR A 522 -22.61 -1.65 7.19
N ALA A 523 -22.73 -0.37 7.54
CA ALA A 523 -21.56 0.45 7.86
C ALA A 523 -20.80 -0.12 9.07
N GLU A 524 -21.54 -0.64 10.05
CA GLU A 524 -21.04 -1.28 11.27
C GLU A 524 -20.28 -2.57 10.93
N GLU A 525 -20.80 -3.38 10.03
CA GLU A 525 -20.12 -4.60 9.55
C GLU A 525 -18.81 -4.27 8.83
N ARG A 526 -18.81 -3.30 7.90
CA ARG A 526 -17.59 -2.84 7.21
C ARG A 526 -16.55 -2.32 8.20
N GLN A 527 -16.98 -1.51 9.17
CA GLN A 527 -16.09 -0.98 10.20
C GLN A 527 -15.58 -2.07 11.17
N MET A 528 -16.44 -3.04 11.52
CA MET A 528 -16.07 -4.19 12.34
C MET A 528 -14.98 -5.01 11.65
N LEU A 529 -15.15 -5.32 10.36
CA LEU A 529 -14.15 -6.04 9.58
C LEU A 529 -12.81 -5.29 9.59
N ARG A 530 -12.80 -3.97 9.31
CA ARG A 530 -11.58 -3.16 9.39
C ARG A 530 -10.90 -3.25 10.75
N ASN A 531 -11.66 -3.22 11.84
CA ASN A 531 -11.11 -3.22 13.19
C ASN A 531 -10.64 -4.61 13.66
N LYS A 532 -11.26 -5.70 13.17
CA LYS A 532 -10.98 -7.07 13.65
C LYS A 532 -9.96 -7.82 12.81
N VAL A 533 -9.98 -7.61 11.49
CA VAL A 533 -9.02 -8.24 10.56
C VAL A 533 -7.55 -8.07 10.96
N PRO A 534 -7.08 -6.90 11.41
CA PRO A 534 -5.69 -6.72 11.82
C PRO A 534 -5.23 -7.76 12.85
N LYS A 535 -6.15 -8.26 13.68
CA LYS A 535 -5.87 -9.24 14.73
C LYS A 535 -6.18 -10.69 14.32
N SER A 536 -7.29 -10.95 13.65
CA SER A 536 -7.76 -12.31 13.35
C SER A 536 -7.65 -12.74 11.89
N GLY A 537 -7.28 -11.83 10.98
CA GLY A 537 -7.11 -12.15 9.56
C GLY A 537 -8.34 -12.81 8.96
N LEU A 538 -8.14 -13.91 8.22
CA LEU A 538 -9.23 -14.70 7.62
C LEU A 538 -10.08 -15.47 8.64
N ASN A 539 -9.60 -15.62 9.88
CA ASN A 539 -10.33 -16.25 10.97
C ASN A 539 -11.30 -15.27 11.68
N THR A 540 -11.45 -14.05 11.17
CA THR A 540 -12.43 -13.08 11.67
C THR A 540 -13.86 -13.61 11.46
N PRO A 541 -14.69 -13.75 12.50
CA PRO A 541 -16.09 -14.12 12.34
C PRO A 541 -16.86 -13.06 11.55
N PHE A 542 -17.67 -13.51 10.59
CA PHE A 542 -18.52 -12.63 9.79
C PHE A 542 -19.82 -13.36 9.43
N ARG A 543 -20.94 -12.83 9.93
CA ARG A 543 -22.29 -13.41 9.78
C ARG A 543 -22.32 -14.88 10.21
N ASP A 544 -22.69 -15.78 9.31
CA ASP A 544 -22.86 -17.22 9.52
C ASP A 544 -21.55 -18.02 9.40
N GLY A 545 -20.41 -17.36 9.19
CA GLY A 545 -19.13 -18.04 9.04
C GLY A 545 -17.91 -17.18 9.37
N LEU A 546 -16.82 -17.43 8.64
CA LEU A 546 -15.56 -16.70 8.75
C LEU A 546 -15.35 -15.84 7.50
N LEU A 547 -14.57 -14.78 7.64
CA LEU A 547 -14.13 -13.96 6.52
C LEU A 547 -13.39 -14.79 5.45
N LYS A 548 -12.77 -15.91 5.83
CA LYS A 548 -12.23 -16.92 4.92
C LYS A 548 -13.22 -17.34 3.83
N HIS A 549 -14.49 -17.56 4.16
CA HIS A 549 -15.50 -18.02 3.19
C HIS A 549 -15.80 -16.94 2.16
N VAL A 550 -15.95 -15.68 2.60
CA VAL A 550 -16.09 -14.54 1.69
C VAL A 550 -14.84 -14.39 0.81
N ALA A 551 -13.65 -14.55 1.39
CA ALA A 551 -12.39 -14.44 0.65
C ALA A 551 -12.24 -15.55 -0.43
N GLN A 552 -12.85 -16.73 -0.26
CA GLN A 552 -12.91 -17.78 -1.28
C GLN A 552 -13.65 -17.30 -2.52
N ASP A 553 -14.84 -16.73 -2.33
CA ASP A 553 -15.65 -16.21 -3.42
C ASP A 553 -14.98 -14.99 -4.07
N VAL A 554 -14.41 -14.08 -3.28
CA VAL A 554 -13.72 -12.89 -3.80
C VAL A 554 -12.48 -13.27 -4.62
N VAL A 555 -11.64 -14.20 -4.16
CA VAL A 555 -10.47 -14.63 -4.94
C VAL A 555 -10.88 -15.38 -6.21
N LYS A 556 -12.01 -16.11 -6.17
CA LYS A 556 -12.58 -16.71 -7.39
C LYS A 556 -13.01 -15.62 -8.37
N LEU A 557 -13.74 -14.60 -7.94
CA LEU A 557 -14.13 -13.46 -8.79
C LEU A 557 -12.92 -12.71 -9.37
N ALA A 558 -11.85 -12.53 -8.58
CA ALA A 558 -10.61 -11.94 -9.05
C ALA A 558 -9.97 -12.78 -10.17
N LYS A 559 -9.90 -14.11 -9.98
CA LYS A 559 -9.40 -15.03 -11.01
C LYS A 559 -10.25 -14.98 -12.29
N ASP A 560 -11.57 -15.01 -12.14
CA ASP A 560 -12.51 -14.99 -13.25
C ASP A 560 -12.37 -13.69 -14.08
N GLY A 561 -12.17 -12.55 -13.42
CA GLY A 561 -11.95 -11.27 -14.10
C GLY A 561 -10.59 -11.20 -14.82
N LEU A 562 -9.53 -11.77 -14.25
CA LEU A 562 -8.24 -11.90 -14.94
C LEU A 562 -8.30 -12.86 -16.13
N GLU A 563 -9.09 -13.93 -16.04
CA GLU A 563 -9.32 -14.85 -17.16
C GLU A 563 -10.05 -14.12 -18.30
N ARG A 564 -11.12 -13.36 -17.98
CA ARG A 564 -11.86 -12.55 -18.96
C ARG A 564 -11.04 -11.42 -19.59
N ARG A 565 -10.03 -10.89 -18.88
CA ARG A 565 -9.06 -9.96 -19.47
C ARG A 565 -8.21 -10.61 -20.58
N GLY A 566 -8.05 -11.94 -20.59
CA GLY A 566 -7.43 -12.68 -21.70
C GLY A 566 -5.90 -12.59 -21.80
N PHE A 567 -5.22 -11.95 -20.85
CA PHE A 567 -3.75 -11.80 -20.84
C PHE A 567 -3.01 -12.95 -20.16
N LYS A 568 -3.72 -14.01 -19.71
CA LYS A 568 -3.15 -15.14 -18.93
C LYS A 568 -2.45 -14.69 -17.65
N GLU A 569 -3.09 -13.79 -16.91
CA GLU A 569 -2.55 -13.16 -15.69
C GLU A 569 -2.97 -13.88 -14.39
N THR A 570 -3.83 -14.90 -14.48
CA THR A 570 -4.39 -15.61 -13.32
C THR A 570 -3.33 -16.24 -12.40
N GLY A 571 -2.17 -16.61 -12.94
CA GLY A 571 -1.05 -17.16 -12.18
C GLY A 571 -0.47 -16.22 -11.11
N PHE A 572 -0.67 -14.91 -11.23
CA PHE A 572 -0.24 -13.96 -10.19
C PHE A 572 -1.06 -14.08 -8.90
N LEU A 573 -2.22 -14.74 -8.93
CA LEU A 573 -3.06 -14.98 -7.75
C LEU A 573 -2.75 -16.30 -7.02
N ASN A 574 -1.73 -17.05 -7.43
CA ASN A 574 -1.43 -18.36 -6.84
C ASN A 574 -1.14 -18.29 -5.33
N GLU A 575 -0.31 -17.33 -4.89
CA GLU A 575 0.01 -17.15 -3.46
C GLU A 575 -1.23 -16.80 -2.63
N VAL A 576 -2.06 -15.89 -3.15
CA VAL A 576 -3.29 -15.44 -2.48
C VAL A 576 -4.31 -16.59 -2.41
N ALA A 577 -4.41 -17.39 -3.48
CA ALA A 577 -5.27 -18.56 -3.50
C ALA A 577 -4.88 -19.62 -2.46
N GLU A 578 -3.58 -19.81 -2.22
CA GLU A 578 -3.10 -20.74 -1.19
C GLU A 578 -3.41 -20.23 0.23
N VAL A 579 -3.26 -18.92 0.49
CA VAL A 579 -3.67 -18.28 1.75
C VAL A 579 -5.15 -18.51 2.02
N VAL A 580 -6.01 -18.31 1.02
CA VAL A 580 -7.46 -18.52 1.15
C VAL A 580 -7.83 -20.00 1.34
N LYS A 581 -7.17 -20.89 0.61
CA LYS A 581 -7.40 -22.34 0.71
C LYS A 581 -7.09 -22.85 2.12
N THR A 582 -5.91 -22.50 2.64
CA THR A 582 -5.45 -22.91 3.97
C THR A 582 -6.19 -22.14 5.07
N GLY A 583 -6.48 -20.85 4.84
CA GLY A 583 -6.93 -19.92 5.88
C GLY A 583 -5.78 -19.38 6.73
N VAL A 584 -4.52 -19.65 6.34
CA VAL A 584 -3.32 -19.26 7.08
C VAL A 584 -2.66 -18.08 6.38
N THR A 585 -2.71 -16.92 7.04
CA THR A 585 -2.10 -15.68 6.58
C THR A 585 -0.56 -15.78 6.58
N PRO A 586 0.13 -14.91 5.82
CA PRO A 586 1.58 -14.86 5.89
C PRO A 586 2.13 -14.56 7.28
N ALA A 587 1.47 -13.68 8.04
CA ALA A 587 1.82 -13.39 9.42
C ALA A 587 1.75 -14.63 10.33
N GLU A 588 0.72 -15.48 10.17
CA GLU A 588 0.63 -16.74 10.91
C GLU A 588 1.78 -17.70 10.58
N LYS A 589 2.19 -17.78 9.31
CA LYS A 589 3.38 -18.58 8.92
C LYS A 589 4.65 -18.07 9.58
N LEU A 590 4.84 -16.75 9.67
CA LEU A 590 5.98 -16.16 10.37
C LEU A 590 5.94 -16.45 11.88
N LEU A 591 4.76 -16.41 12.50
CA LEU A 591 4.58 -16.77 13.92
C LEU A 591 4.91 -18.25 14.17
N GLU A 592 4.52 -19.15 13.25
CA GLU A 592 4.89 -20.56 13.33
C GLU A 592 6.41 -20.76 13.25
N LEU A 593 7.08 -20.07 12.32
CA LEU A 593 8.54 -20.11 12.21
C LEU A 593 9.22 -19.55 13.47
N TYR A 594 8.71 -18.43 14.01
CA TYR A 594 9.18 -17.81 15.24
C TYR A 594 9.10 -18.76 16.44
N HIS A 595 7.94 -19.40 16.65
CA HIS A 595 7.74 -20.33 17.77
C HIS A 595 8.41 -21.70 17.56
N GLY A 596 8.73 -22.05 16.30
CA GLY A 596 9.42 -23.26 15.92
C GLY A 596 10.90 -23.02 15.60
N LYS A 597 11.23 -23.06 14.31
CA LYS A 597 12.61 -23.14 13.80
C LYS A 597 13.51 -21.98 14.23
N TRP A 598 12.95 -20.79 14.47
CA TRP A 598 13.73 -19.60 14.81
C TRP A 598 14.01 -19.46 16.31
N GLY A 599 13.47 -20.36 17.15
CA GLY A 599 13.76 -20.36 18.59
C GLY A 599 13.40 -19.05 19.27
N GLN A 600 12.28 -18.44 18.90
CA GLN A 600 11.78 -17.17 19.43
C GLN A 600 12.68 -15.95 19.16
N SER A 601 13.47 -15.99 18.08
CA SER A 601 14.17 -14.83 17.52
C SER A 601 13.47 -14.36 16.24
N VAL A 602 13.42 -13.03 16.04
CA VAL A 602 12.96 -12.45 14.77
C VAL A 602 14.09 -12.32 13.75
N ASP A 603 15.37 -12.46 14.14
CA ASP A 603 16.51 -12.18 13.26
C ASP A 603 16.46 -12.99 11.95
N PRO A 604 16.04 -14.27 11.93
CA PRO A 604 15.90 -15.02 10.68
C PRO A 604 14.86 -14.45 9.69
N VAL A 605 13.95 -13.56 10.12
CA VAL A 605 13.02 -12.88 9.21
C VAL A 605 13.76 -12.02 8.18
N PHE A 606 14.94 -11.51 8.52
CA PHE A 606 15.80 -10.72 7.64
C PHE A 606 16.44 -11.56 6.53
N GLU A 607 16.41 -12.89 6.64
CA GLU A 607 16.81 -13.84 5.59
C GLU A 607 15.59 -14.40 4.87
N GLU A 608 14.56 -14.80 5.62
CA GLU A 608 13.32 -15.39 5.08
C GLU A 608 12.56 -14.44 4.13
N LEU A 609 12.54 -13.16 4.45
CA LEU A 609 11.84 -12.12 3.68
C LEU A 609 12.79 -11.14 2.98
N LEU A 610 14.05 -11.54 2.77
CA LEU A 610 15.03 -10.82 1.96
C LEU A 610 14.62 -10.84 0.47
N TYR A 611 14.73 -9.70 -0.22
CA TYR A 611 14.43 -9.61 -1.66
C TYR A 611 15.50 -10.21 -2.60
#